data_AF-A0A971NPD4-F1
#
_entry.id   AF-A0A971NPD4-F1
#
_cell.length_a   1.000
_cell.length_b   1.000
_cell.length_c   1.000
_cell.angle_alpha   90.00
_cell.angle_beta   90.00
_cell.angle_gamma   90.00
#
_symmetry.space_group_name_H-M   'P 1'
#
loop_
_entity.id
_entity.type
_entity.pdbx_description
1 polymer ?
#
loop_
_entity_poly.entity_id
_entity_poly.type
_entity_poly.pdbx_seq_one_letter_code
_entity_poly.pdbx_strand_id
1 'polypeptide(L)'
;MDRMDVYRELSKKLLMEHSKLMPKIWETVCSPDEAAVINALPATAEELAGRFGKTEEDMLAVLDSLFHKGVVFEAVRNGVTTYRMPRHVIQFHDATILWKEAPQALMDLWVEFTETEYPGLLELVTQIKMPSFMRVIPIGESIAVKNQVLAHEDALKMLESANSIAVTDCVCRKLMKKCDAPLQVCLQINRGAEYNIRRGTGRRIDISEAREILERSRKAGLVPMTENTTGRSNVICNCCTCCCVVLGYATDEKTKGVLAPSRYQAHLDRESCTSCGLCEDICPVNAVSTGPGDDVSLRTEACIGCGLCASVCPTGAITLIEIRPAEFIPA
;
A
#
# COMPACT_ATOMS: atom_id res chain seq x y z
N MET A 1 -13.77 7.04 -32.65
CA MET A 1 -13.04 7.54 -31.47
C MET A 1 -11.59 7.61 -31.88
N ASP A 2 -10.91 8.75 -31.72
CA ASP A 2 -9.47 8.82 -32.03
C ASP A 2 -8.72 7.83 -31.12
N ARG A 3 -7.57 7.31 -31.56
CA ARG A 3 -6.79 6.30 -30.80
C ARG A 3 -6.39 6.83 -29.43
N MET A 4 -6.18 8.14 -29.31
CA MET A 4 -5.84 8.82 -28.06
C MET A 4 -7.05 9.03 -27.13
N ASP A 5 -8.28 9.05 -27.66
CA ASP A 5 -9.48 9.37 -26.89
C ASP A 5 -9.85 8.24 -25.92
N VAL A 6 -9.66 6.97 -26.30
CA VAL A 6 -10.03 5.82 -25.45
C VAL A 6 -9.22 5.77 -24.15
N TYR A 7 -7.92 6.09 -24.22
CA TYR A 7 -7.04 6.10 -23.05
C TYR A 7 -7.27 7.35 -22.17
N ARG A 8 -7.66 8.48 -22.77
CA ARG A 8 -8.07 9.68 -22.01
C ARG A 8 -9.33 9.42 -21.20
N GLU A 9 -10.31 8.72 -21.77
CA GLU A 9 -11.53 8.32 -21.03
C GLU A 9 -11.21 7.37 -19.86
N LEU A 10 -10.28 6.42 -20.04
CA LEU A 10 -9.81 5.58 -18.92
C LEU A 10 -9.10 6.41 -17.84
N SER A 11 -8.25 7.35 -18.26
CA SER A 11 -7.54 8.24 -17.34
C SER A 11 -8.51 9.09 -16.52
N LYS A 12 -9.55 9.64 -17.14
CA LYS A 12 -10.61 10.39 -16.48
C LYS A 12 -11.36 9.57 -15.43
N LYS A 13 -11.63 8.28 -15.70
CA LYS A 13 -12.25 7.38 -14.71
C LYS A 13 -11.40 7.12 -13.47
N LEU A 14 -10.09 7.36 -13.57
CA LEU A 14 -9.16 7.33 -12.43
C LEU A 14 -8.87 8.72 -11.84
N LEU A 15 -9.62 9.76 -12.26
CA LEU A 15 -9.40 11.17 -11.91
C LEU A 15 -8.02 11.69 -12.32
N MET A 16 -7.56 11.24 -13.50
CA MET A 16 -6.25 11.57 -14.08
C MET A 16 -6.39 12.23 -15.47
N GLU A 17 -7.48 12.96 -15.72
CA GLU A 17 -7.71 13.65 -16.99
C GLU A 17 -6.66 14.72 -17.32
N HIS A 18 -5.99 15.25 -16.30
CA HIS A 18 -4.94 16.27 -16.44
C HIS A 18 -3.53 15.68 -16.62
N SER A 19 -3.39 14.36 -16.42
CA SER A 19 -2.10 13.67 -16.56
C SER A 19 -1.68 13.60 -18.02
N LYS A 20 -0.42 13.92 -18.31
CA LYS A 20 0.18 13.74 -19.64
C LYS A 20 0.74 12.33 -19.82
N LEU A 21 0.98 11.62 -18.71
CA LEU A 21 1.58 10.29 -18.68
C LEU A 21 0.54 9.18 -18.63
N MET A 22 -0.60 9.37 -17.96
CA MET A 22 -1.61 8.33 -17.74
C MET A 22 -2.14 7.71 -19.04
N PRO A 23 -2.46 8.48 -20.11
CA PRO A 23 -2.86 7.86 -21.38
C PRO A 23 -1.75 7.01 -22.02
N LYS A 24 -0.48 7.41 -21.87
CA LYS A 24 0.67 6.65 -22.37
C LYS A 24 0.88 5.36 -21.57
N ILE A 25 0.71 5.43 -20.25
CA ILE A 25 0.73 4.27 -19.36
C ILE A 25 -0.34 3.26 -19.82
N TRP A 26 -1.58 3.70 -20.04
CA TRP A 26 -2.64 2.84 -20.57
C TRP A 26 -2.28 2.18 -21.92
N GLU A 27 -1.68 2.94 -22.84
CA GLU A 27 -1.24 2.42 -24.16
C GLU A 27 -0.19 1.32 -24.04
N THR A 28 0.65 1.33 -23.00
CA THR A 28 1.62 0.24 -22.76
C THR A 28 1.00 -1.02 -22.15
N VAL A 29 -0.19 -0.92 -21.54
CA VAL A 29 -0.85 -2.04 -20.85
C VAL A 29 -1.85 -2.75 -21.75
N CYS A 30 -2.59 -2.01 -22.56
CA CYS A 30 -3.69 -2.57 -23.35
C CYS A 30 -3.79 -1.93 -24.74
N SER A 31 -4.29 -2.70 -25.71
CA SER A 31 -4.60 -2.21 -27.04
C SER A 31 -5.83 -1.27 -27.02
N PRO A 32 -6.10 -0.48 -28.09
CA PRO A 32 -7.29 0.36 -28.14
C PRO A 32 -8.61 -0.43 -28.01
N ASP A 33 -8.66 -1.64 -28.56
CA ASP A 33 -9.84 -2.52 -28.46
C ASP A 33 -10.02 -3.04 -27.03
N GLU A 34 -8.93 -3.46 -26.39
CA GLU A 34 -8.94 -3.84 -24.96
C GLU A 34 -9.33 -2.65 -24.08
N ALA A 35 -8.83 -1.45 -24.36
CA ALA A 35 -9.19 -0.23 -23.64
C ALA A 35 -10.67 0.13 -23.79
N ALA A 36 -11.27 -0.16 -24.96
CA ALA A 36 -12.71 -0.01 -25.16
C ALA A 36 -13.51 -0.98 -24.29
N VAL A 37 -13.04 -2.24 -24.15
CA VAL A 37 -13.63 -3.23 -23.22
C VAL A 37 -13.53 -2.74 -21.77
N ILE A 38 -12.36 -2.27 -21.33
CA ILE A 38 -12.18 -1.72 -19.96
C ILE A 38 -13.11 -0.53 -19.74
N ASN A 39 -13.29 0.33 -20.76
CA ASN A 39 -14.21 1.46 -20.70
C ASN A 39 -15.69 1.06 -20.59
N ALA A 40 -16.05 -0.15 -20.99
CA ALA A 40 -17.41 -0.67 -20.85
C ALA A 40 -17.68 -1.27 -19.45
N LEU A 41 -16.66 -1.41 -18.60
CA LEU A 41 -16.81 -1.92 -17.23
C LEU A 41 -17.48 -0.88 -16.32
N PRO A 42 -18.27 -1.31 -15.32
CA PRO A 42 -18.51 -2.69 -14.90
C PRO A 42 -19.53 -3.44 -15.78
N ALA A 43 -19.23 -4.70 -16.10
CA ALA A 43 -20.10 -5.57 -16.90
C ALA A 43 -19.76 -7.06 -16.70
N THR A 44 -20.67 -7.95 -17.08
CA THR A 44 -20.43 -9.40 -17.20
C THR A 44 -19.75 -9.74 -18.54
N ALA A 45 -19.19 -10.95 -18.66
CA ALA A 45 -18.61 -11.41 -19.92
C ALA A 45 -19.65 -11.48 -21.05
N GLU A 46 -20.87 -11.96 -20.75
CA GLU A 46 -22.00 -12.04 -21.68
C GLU A 46 -22.38 -10.65 -22.23
N GLU A 47 -22.56 -9.65 -21.35
CA GLU A 47 -22.91 -8.27 -21.76
C GLU A 47 -21.83 -7.65 -22.66
N LEU A 48 -20.56 -7.88 -22.34
CA LEU A 48 -19.43 -7.39 -23.14
C LEU A 48 -19.36 -8.13 -24.48
N ALA A 49 -19.53 -9.45 -24.50
CA ALA A 49 -19.54 -10.25 -25.72
C ALA A 49 -20.61 -9.75 -26.70
N GLY A 50 -21.83 -9.52 -26.21
CA GLY A 50 -22.92 -8.93 -27.01
C GLY A 50 -22.59 -7.51 -27.52
N ARG A 51 -22.00 -6.66 -26.67
CA ARG A 51 -21.66 -5.27 -27.03
C ARG A 51 -20.55 -5.18 -28.09
N PHE A 52 -19.57 -6.08 -28.03
CA PHE A 52 -18.39 -6.06 -28.91
C PHE A 52 -18.46 -7.07 -30.05
N GLY A 53 -19.59 -7.76 -30.23
CA GLY A 53 -19.79 -8.74 -31.31
C GLY A 53 -18.84 -9.93 -31.23
N LYS A 54 -18.50 -10.38 -30.02
CA LYS A 54 -17.63 -11.53 -29.73
C LYS A 54 -18.43 -12.68 -29.14
N THR A 55 -17.87 -13.88 -29.15
CA THR A 55 -18.41 -14.97 -28.33
C THR A 55 -18.09 -14.70 -26.85
N GLU A 56 -18.85 -15.31 -25.94
CA GLU A 56 -18.56 -15.22 -24.50
C GLU A 56 -17.18 -15.81 -24.17
N GLU A 57 -16.81 -16.92 -24.82
CA GLU A 57 -15.49 -17.56 -24.68
C GLU A 57 -14.34 -16.61 -25.08
N ASP A 58 -14.45 -15.95 -26.23
CA ASP A 58 -13.44 -14.97 -26.67
C ASP A 58 -13.36 -13.78 -25.72
N MET A 59 -14.51 -13.32 -25.18
CA MET A 59 -14.54 -12.21 -24.22
C MET A 59 -13.91 -12.61 -22.89
N LEU A 60 -14.15 -13.84 -22.41
CA LEU A 60 -13.49 -14.38 -21.23
C LEU A 60 -11.97 -14.44 -21.41
N ALA A 61 -11.48 -14.84 -22.58
CA ALA A 61 -10.03 -14.83 -22.87
C ALA A 61 -9.43 -13.40 -22.84
N VAL A 62 -10.15 -12.40 -23.36
CA VAL A 62 -9.75 -10.98 -23.27
C VAL A 62 -9.71 -10.51 -21.82
N LEU A 63 -10.77 -10.81 -21.05
CA LEU A 63 -10.87 -10.40 -19.64
C LEU A 63 -9.82 -11.08 -18.77
N ASP A 64 -9.47 -12.33 -19.04
CA ASP A 64 -8.41 -13.08 -18.35
C ASP A 64 -7.03 -12.46 -18.59
N SER A 65 -6.70 -12.14 -19.85
CA SER A 65 -5.49 -11.39 -20.20
C SER A 65 -5.40 -10.06 -19.45
N LEU A 66 -6.49 -9.28 -19.45
CA LEU A 66 -6.56 -8.00 -18.75
C LEU A 66 -6.52 -8.14 -17.22
N PHE A 67 -7.07 -9.23 -16.69
CA PHE A 67 -6.99 -9.59 -15.28
C PHE A 67 -5.53 -9.81 -14.88
N HIS A 68 -4.75 -10.56 -15.66
CA HIS A 68 -3.32 -10.77 -15.41
C HIS A 68 -2.46 -9.49 -15.57
N LYS A 69 -2.81 -8.61 -16.52
CA LYS A 69 -2.08 -7.37 -16.84
C LYS A 69 -2.13 -6.28 -15.78
N GLY A 70 -3.17 -6.20 -14.96
CA GLY A 70 -3.29 -5.05 -14.06
C GLY A 70 -4.69 -4.48 -13.90
N VAL A 71 -5.57 -4.72 -14.87
CA VAL A 71 -6.54 -3.69 -15.26
C VAL A 71 -7.99 -4.17 -15.28
N VAL A 72 -8.22 -5.43 -14.92
CA VAL A 72 -9.54 -6.01 -14.71
C VAL A 72 -9.56 -6.76 -13.39
N PHE A 73 -10.66 -6.61 -12.66
CA PHE A 73 -10.91 -7.19 -11.34
C PHE A 73 -12.28 -7.84 -11.32
N GLU A 74 -12.36 -9.02 -10.73
CA GLU A 74 -13.62 -9.74 -10.60
C GLU A 74 -14.34 -9.40 -9.30
N ALA A 75 -15.66 -9.31 -9.38
CA ALA A 75 -16.56 -9.26 -8.25
C ALA A 75 -17.65 -10.31 -8.45
N VAL A 76 -17.67 -11.33 -7.59
CA VAL A 76 -18.71 -12.37 -7.62
C VAL A 76 -19.81 -12.02 -6.63
N ARG A 77 -21.06 -11.96 -7.10
CA ARG A 77 -22.24 -11.77 -6.27
C ARG A 77 -23.35 -12.72 -6.74
N ASN A 78 -23.88 -13.53 -5.83
CA ASN A 78 -24.94 -14.51 -6.11
C ASN A 78 -24.64 -15.44 -7.30
N GLY A 79 -23.38 -15.87 -7.44
CA GLY A 79 -22.93 -16.73 -8.55
C GLY A 79 -22.67 -16.02 -9.88
N VAL A 80 -22.94 -14.70 -9.96
CA VAL A 80 -22.66 -13.90 -11.16
C VAL A 80 -21.33 -13.18 -11.00
N THR A 81 -20.44 -13.34 -11.98
CA THR A 81 -19.15 -12.64 -12.05
C THR A 81 -19.30 -11.34 -12.84
N THR A 82 -19.05 -10.22 -12.18
CA THR A 82 -18.95 -8.89 -12.82
C THR A 82 -17.49 -8.45 -12.82
N TYR A 83 -17.04 -7.93 -13.96
CA TYR A 83 -15.68 -7.40 -14.13
C TYR A 83 -15.67 -5.89 -13.91
N ARG A 84 -14.59 -5.37 -13.35
CA ARG A 84 -14.41 -3.95 -13.01
C ARG A 84 -13.00 -3.49 -13.35
N MET A 85 -12.83 -2.21 -13.66
CA MET A 85 -11.52 -1.58 -13.81
C MET A 85 -10.92 -1.20 -12.43
N PRO A 86 -9.64 -0.79 -12.34
CA PRO A 86 -9.09 -0.26 -11.09
C PRO A 86 -9.92 0.90 -10.55
N ARG A 87 -10.08 0.99 -9.23
CA ARG A 87 -10.90 2.02 -8.57
C ARG A 87 -10.22 3.39 -8.51
N HIS A 88 -8.89 3.39 -8.48
CA HIS A 88 -8.07 4.59 -8.34
C HIS A 88 -6.66 4.30 -8.88
N VAL A 89 -5.89 5.37 -9.10
CA VAL A 89 -4.54 5.30 -9.68
C VAL A 89 -3.60 4.37 -8.89
N ILE A 90 -3.69 4.33 -7.56
CA ILE A 90 -2.79 3.50 -6.72
C ILE A 90 -3.03 2.01 -7.00
N GLN A 91 -4.29 1.58 -7.16
CA GLN A 91 -4.59 0.20 -7.51
C GLN A 91 -4.09 -0.14 -8.93
N PHE A 92 -4.21 0.80 -9.87
CA PHE A 92 -3.70 0.65 -11.23
C PHE A 92 -2.17 0.53 -11.26
N HIS A 93 -1.48 1.43 -10.56
CA HIS A 93 -0.03 1.43 -10.36
C HIS A 93 0.45 0.11 -9.78
N ASP A 94 -0.06 -0.28 -8.61
CA ASP A 94 0.41 -1.48 -7.91
C ASP A 94 0.17 -2.76 -8.70
N ALA A 95 -1.02 -2.86 -9.31
CA ALA A 95 -1.41 -4.03 -10.07
C ALA A 95 -0.58 -4.20 -11.36
N THR A 96 -0.26 -3.11 -12.06
CA THR A 96 0.47 -3.20 -13.34
C THR A 96 1.98 -3.38 -13.17
N ILE A 97 2.57 -2.90 -12.07
CA ILE A 97 4.00 -3.13 -11.78
C ILE A 97 4.27 -4.59 -11.35
N LEU A 98 3.26 -5.24 -10.77
CA LEU A 98 3.31 -6.66 -10.43
C LEU A 98 3.03 -7.58 -11.63
N TRP A 99 2.54 -7.04 -12.75
CA TRP A 99 2.37 -7.82 -13.97
C TRP A 99 3.73 -8.37 -14.42
N LYS A 100 3.84 -9.69 -14.54
CA LYS A 100 5.09 -10.41 -14.74
C LYS A 100 5.73 -10.11 -16.09
N GLU A 101 4.92 -9.92 -17.12
CA GLU A 101 5.34 -9.60 -18.49
C GLU A 101 5.26 -8.10 -18.80
N ALA A 102 5.14 -7.25 -17.77
CA ALA A 102 5.11 -5.81 -17.93
C ALA A 102 6.34 -5.30 -18.71
N PRO A 103 6.13 -4.52 -19.79
CA PRO A 103 7.25 -4.00 -20.57
C PRO A 103 8.04 -2.98 -19.77
N GLN A 104 9.35 -2.86 -20.02
CA GLN A 104 10.20 -1.88 -19.34
C GLN A 104 9.68 -0.44 -19.53
N ALA A 105 9.13 -0.12 -20.70
CA ALA A 105 8.54 1.19 -20.98
C ALA A 105 7.39 1.56 -20.02
N LEU A 106 6.60 0.57 -19.56
CA LEU A 106 5.57 0.79 -18.55
C LEU A 106 6.20 1.15 -17.19
N MET A 107 7.28 0.48 -16.81
CA MET A 107 8.01 0.79 -15.58
C MET A 107 8.62 2.18 -15.64
N ASP A 108 9.24 2.56 -16.76
CA ASP A 108 9.86 3.86 -16.95
C ASP A 108 8.82 4.99 -16.84
N LEU A 109 7.63 4.81 -17.44
CA LEU A 109 6.52 5.76 -17.32
C LEU A 109 5.99 5.85 -15.88
N TRP A 110 5.93 4.74 -15.13
CA TRP A 110 5.53 4.77 -13.73
C TRP A 110 6.56 5.45 -12.84
N VAL A 111 7.86 5.31 -13.11
CA VAL A 111 8.92 6.08 -12.45
C VAL A 111 8.72 7.57 -12.75
N GLU A 112 8.58 7.94 -14.02
CA GLU A 112 8.36 9.35 -14.41
C GLU A 112 7.10 9.92 -13.75
N PHE A 113 5.99 9.18 -13.75
CA PHE A 113 4.75 9.58 -13.11
C PHE A 113 4.93 9.80 -11.60
N THR A 114 5.61 8.86 -10.92
CA THR A 114 5.89 8.93 -9.48
C THR A 114 6.74 10.15 -9.13
N GLU A 115 7.69 10.52 -9.97
CA GLU A 115 8.61 11.62 -9.69
C GLU A 115 8.05 12.99 -10.11
N THR A 116 7.17 13.05 -11.12
CA THR A 116 6.75 14.32 -11.73
C THR A 116 5.30 14.71 -11.47
N GLU A 117 4.36 13.76 -11.46
CA GLU A 117 2.92 14.05 -11.35
C GLU A 117 2.36 13.65 -9.98
N TYR A 118 2.87 12.57 -9.39
CA TYR A 118 2.38 12.05 -8.11
C TYR A 118 2.51 13.01 -6.91
N PRO A 119 3.60 13.80 -6.74
CA PRO A 119 3.68 14.77 -5.64
C PRO A 119 2.53 15.79 -5.68
N GLY A 120 2.22 16.33 -6.86
CA GLY A 120 1.12 17.28 -7.03
C GLY A 120 -0.25 16.66 -6.73
N LEU A 121 -0.44 15.38 -7.05
CA LEU A 121 -1.63 14.63 -6.65
C LEU A 121 -1.73 14.53 -5.13
N LEU A 122 -0.64 14.18 -4.44
CA LEU A 122 -0.62 14.06 -2.98
C LEU A 122 -0.88 15.40 -2.28
N GLU A 123 -0.32 16.49 -2.80
CA GLU A 123 -0.59 17.84 -2.32
C GLU A 123 -2.09 18.17 -2.47
N LEU A 124 -2.70 17.87 -3.63
CA LEU A 124 -4.12 18.13 -3.88
C LEU A 124 -5.02 17.36 -2.91
N VAL A 125 -4.84 16.04 -2.77
CA VAL A 125 -5.69 15.22 -1.88
C VAL A 125 -5.57 15.65 -0.42
N THR A 126 -4.38 16.11 -0.02
CA THR A 126 -4.14 16.67 1.32
C THR A 126 -4.84 18.02 1.51
N GLN A 127 -4.75 18.92 0.52
CA GLN A 127 -5.40 20.24 0.56
C GLN A 127 -6.93 20.14 0.66
N ILE A 128 -7.54 19.19 -0.05
CA ILE A 128 -8.99 18.94 0.03
C ILE A 128 -9.38 18.07 1.23
N LYS A 129 -8.42 17.78 2.13
CA LYS A 129 -8.62 17.01 3.37
C LYS A 129 -9.26 15.64 3.14
N MET A 130 -8.90 14.99 2.04
CA MET A 130 -9.33 13.62 1.78
C MET A 130 -8.74 12.72 2.88
N PRO A 131 -9.54 11.84 3.52
CA PRO A 131 -9.01 10.90 4.49
C PRO A 131 -7.90 10.04 3.86
N SER A 132 -6.80 9.85 4.58
CA SER A 132 -5.73 8.98 4.09
C SER A 132 -6.26 7.57 3.84
N PHE A 133 -5.85 6.98 2.73
CA PHE A 133 -6.15 5.59 2.39
C PHE A 133 -5.32 4.59 3.20
N MET A 134 -4.17 5.00 3.72
CA MET A 134 -3.21 4.13 4.43
C MET A 134 -3.00 4.61 5.87
N ARG A 135 -2.76 3.68 6.78
CA ARG A 135 -2.36 3.98 8.14
C ARG A 135 -1.20 3.13 8.60
N VAL A 136 -0.45 3.64 9.56
CA VAL A 136 0.61 2.90 10.25
C VAL A 136 0.01 1.95 11.28
N ILE A 137 0.55 0.74 11.36
CA ILE A 137 0.21 -0.23 12.39
C ILE A 137 1.48 -0.72 13.12
N PRO A 138 1.47 -0.82 14.45
CA PRO A 138 2.55 -1.44 15.20
C PRO A 138 2.60 -2.97 15.00
N ILE A 139 3.68 -3.56 15.51
CA ILE A 139 3.86 -5.01 15.68
C ILE A 139 3.87 -5.31 17.18
N GLY A 140 3.13 -6.33 17.60
CA GLY A 140 2.63 -6.54 18.97
C GLY A 140 3.62 -6.51 20.13
N GLU A 141 4.92 -6.68 19.89
CA GLU A 141 5.94 -6.59 20.93
C GLU A 141 6.24 -5.15 21.39
N SER A 142 5.81 -4.15 20.63
CA SER A 142 6.13 -2.73 20.89
C SER A 142 5.11 -1.98 21.76
N ILE A 143 3.99 -2.61 22.14
CA ILE A 143 2.85 -1.94 22.83
C ILE A 143 2.91 -2.20 24.33
N ALA A 144 2.88 -1.14 25.14
CA ALA A 144 2.82 -1.24 26.59
C ALA A 144 1.55 -2.01 26.99
N VAL A 145 1.73 -3.14 27.68
CA VAL A 145 0.66 -4.08 28.08
C VAL A 145 -0.24 -3.43 29.13
N LYS A 146 -1.18 -2.59 28.69
CA LYS A 146 -2.25 -2.06 29.55
C LYS A 146 -3.67 -2.35 29.02
N ASN A 147 -3.86 -2.61 27.72
CA ASN A 147 -5.18 -2.84 27.11
C ASN A 147 -5.19 -3.96 26.04
N GLN A 148 -6.39 -4.50 25.74
CA GLN A 148 -6.63 -5.44 24.63
C GLN A 148 -6.44 -4.72 23.28
N VAL A 149 -5.27 -4.88 22.65
CA VAL A 149 -5.02 -4.37 21.28
C VAL A 149 -5.97 -5.04 20.29
N LEU A 150 -6.73 -4.27 19.49
CA LEU A 150 -7.68 -4.84 18.53
C LEU A 150 -6.94 -5.54 17.38
N ALA A 151 -7.55 -6.59 16.83
CA ALA A 151 -6.88 -7.43 15.82
C ALA A 151 -6.52 -6.68 14.53
N HIS A 152 -7.26 -5.62 14.17
CA HIS A 152 -6.99 -4.81 12.97
C HIS A 152 -5.93 -3.72 13.19
N GLU A 153 -5.39 -3.59 14.39
CA GLU A 153 -4.43 -2.54 14.74
C GLU A 153 -3.00 -3.03 14.85
N ASP A 154 -2.84 -4.34 14.79
CA ASP A 154 -1.60 -5.03 15.04
C ASP A 154 -1.31 -5.97 13.88
N ALA A 155 -0.17 -5.80 13.24
CA ALA A 155 0.18 -6.56 12.04
C ALA A 155 0.14 -8.08 12.28
N LEU A 156 0.50 -8.54 13.48
CA LEU A 156 0.54 -9.94 13.82
C LEU A 156 -0.87 -10.52 14.01
N LYS A 157 -1.73 -9.83 14.75
CA LYS A 157 -3.13 -10.23 14.93
C LYS A 157 -3.93 -10.19 13.62
N MET A 158 -3.61 -9.24 12.73
CA MET A 158 -4.19 -9.20 11.39
C MET A 158 -3.84 -10.45 10.58
N LEU A 159 -2.59 -10.92 10.67
CA LEU A 159 -2.17 -12.16 10.01
C LEU A 159 -2.80 -13.40 10.66
N GLU A 160 -2.85 -13.46 11.99
CA GLU A 160 -3.47 -14.58 12.73
C GLU A 160 -4.96 -14.76 12.40
N SER A 161 -5.66 -13.65 12.14
CA SER A 161 -7.09 -13.65 11.79
C SER A 161 -7.37 -13.72 10.29
N ALA A 162 -6.32 -13.72 9.45
CA ALA A 162 -6.48 -13.77 8.00
C ALA A 162 -6.89 -15.17 7.53
N ASN A 163 -7.88 -15.23 6.64
CA ASN A 163 -8.30 -16.51 6.04
C ASN A 163 -7.31 -17.04 4.99
N SER A 164 -6.47 -16.16 4.46
CA SER A 164 -5.49 -16.46 3.42
C SER A 164 -4.36 -15.44 3.49
N ILE A 165 -3.14 -15.89 3.22
CA ILE A 165 -1.93 -15.07 3.25
C ILE A 165 -1.10 -15.37 2.00
N ALA A 166 -0.65 -14.31 1.34
CA ALA A 166 0.31 -14.38 0.26
C ALA A 166 1.37 -13.30 0.45
N VAL A 167 2.52 -13.48 -0.19
CA VAL A 167 3.54 -12.44 -0.31
C VAL A 167 3.73 -12.07 -1.78
N THR A 168 3.87 -10.77 -2.02
CA THR A 168 4.30 -10.21 -3.30
C THR A 168 5.57 -9.39 -3.12
N ASP A 169 6.20 -9.02 -4.23
CA ASP A 169 7.22 -7.96 -4.22
C ASP A 169 6.60 -6.64 -3.72
N CYS A 170 7.41 -5.86 -3.00
CA CYS A 170 7.10 -4.47 -2.71
C CYS A 170 7.15 -3.66 -4.00
N VAL A 171 5.97 -3.24 -4.47
CA VAL A 171 5.76 -2.50 -5.72
C VAL A 171 6.68 -1.29 -5.81
N CYS A 172 6.64 -0.41 -4.81
CA CYS A 172 7.41 0.83 -4.84
C CYS A 172 8.92 0.57 -4.88
N ARG A 173 9.42 -0.45 -4.16
CA ARG A 173 10.84 -0.79 -4.16
C ARG A 173 11.27 -1.46 -5.47
N LYS A 174 10.44 -2.34 -6.02
CA LYS A 174 10.64 -2.96 -7.34
C LYS A 174 10.78 -1.91 -8.44
N LEU A 175 9.94 -0.87 -8.37
CA LEU A 175 9.92 0.24 -9.30
C LEU A 175 11.12 1.18 -9.09
N MET A 176 11.24 1.77 -7.89
CA MET A 176 12.17 2.88 -7.64
C MET A 176 13.61 2.44 -7.38
N LYS A 177 13.83 1.25 -6.82
CA LYS A 177 15.15 0.67 -6.55
C LYS A 177 16.13 1.59 -5.78
N LYS A 178 15.62 2.42 -4.87
CA LYS A 178 16.40 3.38 -4.07
C LYS A 178 17.03 2.77 -2.80
N CYS A 179 16.88 1.47 -2.55
CA CYS A 179 17.50 0.77 -1.42
C CYS A 179 17.55 -0.75 -1.63
N ASP A 180 18.34 -1.42 -0.79
CA ASP A 180 18.53 -2.88 -0.80
C ASP A 180 17.66 -3.64 0.21
N ALA A 181 16.64 -2.98 0.78
CA ALA A 181 15.75 -3.63 1.74
C ALA A 181 14.97 -4.81 1.10
N PRO A 182 14.61 -5.87 1.86
CA PRO A 182 14.09 -7.11 1.31
C PRO A 182 12.84 -6.92 0.45
N LEU A 183 12.80 -7.46 -0.79
CA LEU A 183 11.74 -7.15 -1.76
C LEU A 183 10.40 -7.83 -1.45
N GLN A 184 10.41 -9.11 -1.09
CA GLN A 184 9.20 -9.92 -0.81
C GLN A 184 8.60 -9.61 0.56
N VAL A 185 8.15 -8.37 0.79
CA VAL A 185 7.67 -7.90 2.10
C VAL A 185 6.28 -7.28 2.05
N CYS A 186 5.61 -7.35 0.90
CA CYS A 186 4.23 -6.91 0.75
C CYS A 186 3.32 -8.11 1.06
N LEU A 187 2.80 -8.15 2.29
CA LEU A 187 1.92 -9.23 2.73
C LEU A 187 0.51 -8.91 2.26
N GLN A 188 -0.05 -9.80 1.46
CA GLN A 188 -1.43 -9.76 1.00
C GLN A 188 -2.24 -10.70 1.88
N ILE A 189 -3.41 -10.26 2.34
CA ILE A 189 -4.28 -11.05 3.21
C ILE A 189 -5.71 -11.09 2.66
N ASN A 190 -6.50 -12.06 3.10
CA ASN A 190 -7.92 -12.17 2.75
C ASN A 190 -8.15 -12.16 1.23
N ARG A 191 -8.94 -11.20 0.70
CA ARG A 191 -9.23 -11.12 -0.73
C ARG A 191 -8.00 -10.68 -1.53
N GLY A 192 -7.13 -9.85 -0.93
CA GLY A 192 -5.88 -9.43 -1.56
C GLY A 192 -4.96 -10.62 -1.81
N ALA A 193 -4.88 -11.55 -0.86
CA ALA A 193 -4.10 -12.79 -1.01
C ALA A 193 -4.61 -13.64 -2.19
N GLU A 194 -5.91 -13.97 -2.19
CA GLU A 194 -6.50 -14.79 -3.25
C GLU A 194 -6.40 -14.16 -4.63
N TYR A 195 -6.58 -12.85 -4.72
CA TYR A 195 -6.40 -12.10 -5.96
C TYR A 195 -4.98 -12.23 -6.51
N ASN A 196 -3.96 -11.97 -5.69
CA ASN A 196 -2.57 -12.03 -6.14
C ASN A 196 -2.11 -13.47 -6.45
N ILE A 197 -2.61 -14.47 -5.73
CA ILE A 197 -2.34 -15.88 -6.01
C ILE A 197 -2.92 -16.27 -7.37
N ARG A 198 -4.20 -15.96 -7.62
CA ARG A 198 -4.88 -16.26 -8.89
C ARG A 198 -4.21 -15.57 -10.08
N ARG A 199 -3.71 -14.36 -9.88
CA ARG A 199 -2.97 -13.62 -10.90
C ARG A 199 -1.57 -14.20 -11.18
N GLY A 200 -1.04 -15.06 -10.32
CA GLY A 200 0.33 -15.55 -10.39
C GLY A 200 1.38 -14.52 -9.96
N THR A 201 0.97 -13.42 -9.31
CA THR A 201 1.86 -12.37 -8.81
C THR A 201 2.24 -12.54 -7.34
N GLY A 202 1.45 -13.32 -6.60
CA GLY A 202 1.67 -13.63 -5.19
C GLY A 202 1.92 -15.11 -4.94
N ARG A 203 2.82 -15.39 -3.99
CA ARG A 203 3.08 -16.73 -3.48
C ARG A 203 2.30 -16.94 -2.19
N ARG A 204 1.50 -18.01 -2.12
CA ARG A 204 0.81 -18.41 -0.88
C ARG A 204 1.84 -18.77 0.20
N ILE A 205 1.61 -18.31 1.42
CA ILE A 205 2.46 -18.57 2.59
C ILE A 205 1.60 -18.91 3.81
N ASP A 206 2.21 -19.51 4.82
CA ASP A 206 1.57 -19.72 6.12
C ASP A 206 1.89 -18.60 7.12
N ILE A 207 1.30 -18.71 8.32
CA ILE A 207 1.49 -17.73 9.40
C ILE A 207 2.93 -17.72 9.94
N SER A 208 3.66 -18.84 9.89
CA SER A 208 5.04 -18.91 10.37
C SER A 208 5.95 -18.10 9.46
N GLU A 209 5.85 -18.33 8.15
CA GLU A 209 6.60 -17.56 7.17
C GLU A 209 6.21 -16.08 7.23
N ALA A 210 4.91 -15.74 7.35
CA ALA A 210 4.49 -14.34 7.47
C ALA A 210 5.10 -13.61 8.68
N ARG A 211 5.28 -14.30 9.81
CA ARG A 211 5.99 -13.75 10.99
C ARG A 211 7.45 -13.50 10.72
N GLU A 212 8.14 -14.41 10.05
CA GLU A 212 9.53 -14.23 9.63
C GLU A 212 9.68 -13.03 8.69
N ILE A 213 8.69 -12.81 7.81
CA ILE A 213 8.63 -11.64 6.92
C ILE A 213 8.47 -10.35 7.72
N LEU A 214 7.57 -10.29 8.70
CA LEU A 214 7.43 -9.12 9.56
C LEU A 214 8.71 -8.84 10.35
N GLU A 215 9.35 -9.88 10.90
CA GLU A 215 10.54 -9.71 11.71
C GLU A 215 11.75 -9.24 10.88
N ARG A 216 11.97 -9.81 9.68
CA ARG A 216 13.02 -9.31 8.78
C ARG A 216 12.73 -7.89 8.31
N SER A 217 11.46 -7.54 8.09
CA SER A 217 11.05 -6.18 7.72
C SER A 217 11.37 -5.19 8.82
N ARG A 218 11.04 -5.53 10.07
CA ARG A 218 11.35 -4.73 11.25
C ARG A 218 12.85 -4.52 11.43
N LYS A 219 13.66 -5.59 11.33
CA LYS A 219 15.13 -5.49 11.38
C LYS A 219 15.71 -4.60 10.27
N ALA A 220 15.04 -4.53 9.13
CA ALA A 220 15.40 -3.64 8.02
C ALA A 220 14.84 -2.21 8.17
N GLY A 221 14.23 -1.86 9.31
CA GLY A 221 13.66 -0.53 9.57
C GLY A 221 12.41 -0.23 8.75
N LEU A 222 11.71 -1.25 8.24
CA LEU A 222 10.51 -1.06 7.44
C LEU A 222 9.28 -0.84 8.32
N VAL A 223 8.45 0.12 7.91
CA VAL A 223 7.24 0.52 8.63
C VAL A 223 6.04 -0.32 8.16
N PRO A 224 5.38 -1.06 9.05
CA PRO A 224 4.14 -1.76 8.72
C PRO A 224 2.99 -0.78 8.52
N MET A 225 2.26 -0.96 7.42
CA MET A 225 1.16 -0.11 7.01
C MET A 225 0.02 -0.94 6.44
N THR A 226 -1.22 -0.49 6.58
CA THR A 226 -2.40 -1.14 6.02
C THR A 226 -3.43 -0.11 5.56
N GLU A 227 -4.51 -0.57 4.93
CA GLU A 227 -5.66 0.25 4.55
C GLU A 227 -6.25 0.92 5.81
N ASN A 228 -6.60 2.20 5.70
CA ASN A 228 -7.13 3.00 6.80
C ASN A 228 -8.64 2.75 6.99
N THR A 229 -8.97 1.53 7.38
CA THR A 229 -10.33 1.06 7.66
C THR A 229 -10.34 0.11 8.86
N THR A 230 -11.47 0.06 9.56
CA THR A 230 -11.77 -0.96 10.59
C THR A 230 -12.28 -2.26 9.98
N GLY A 231 -12.66 -2.25 8.70
CA GLY A 231 -13.05 -3.42 7.94
C GLY A 231 -11.90 -4.44 7.79
N ARG A 232 -12.21 -5.59 7.15
CA ARG A 232 -11.19 -6.59 6.84
C ARG A 232 -10.21 -6.03 5.79
N SER A 233 -9.03 -5.65 6.24
CA SER A 233 -7.92 -5.27 5.36
C SER A 233 -7.48 -6.43 4.47
N ASN A 234 -6.85 -6.08 3.36
CA ASN A 234 -6.38 -6.99 2.33
C ASN A 234 -4.86 -6.92 2.12
N VAL A 235 -4.19 -5.99 2.79
CA VAL A 235 -2.73 -5.79 2.67
C VAL A 235 -2.11 -5.34 3.98
N ILE A 236 -0.89 -5.82 4.23
CA ILE A 236 0.08 -5.28 5.19
C ILE A 236 1.37 -5.00 4.41
N CYS A 237 1.61 -3.73 4.11
CA CYS A 237 2.83 -3.28 3.46
C CYS A 237 3.94 -3.07 4.50
N ASN A 238 5.19 -3.36 4.15
CA ASN A 238 6.36 -3.02 4.97
C ASN A 238 7.23 -2.01 4.20
N CYS A 239 7.02 -0.73 4.50
CA CYS A 239 7.44 0.39 3.66
C CYS A 239 8.75 1.02 4.13
N CYS A 240 9.57 1.49 3.19
CA CYS A 240 10.70 2.37 3.45
C CYS A 240 10.40 3.79 2.98
N THR A 241 11.01 4.80 3.61
CA THR A 241 10.87 6.22 3.26
C THR A 241 11.46 6.56 1.89
N CYS A 242 12.47 5.83 1.43
CA CYS A 242 13.15 6.14 0.16
C CYS A 242 12.38 5.70 -1.10
N CYS A 243 11.53 4.67 -1.01
CA CYS A 243 10.82 4.14 -2.18
C CYS A 243 9.30 4.33 -2.09
N CYS A 244 8.71 4.20 -0.89
CA CYS A 244 7.26 4.19 -0.75
C CYS A 244 6.64 5.53 -1.12
N VAL A 245 5.68 5.49 -2.04
CA VAL A 245 4.99 6.69 -2.55
C VAL A 245 4.03 7.31 -1.52
N VAL A 246 3.80 6.68 -0.36
CA VAL A 246 3.02 7.26 0.74
C VAL A 246 3.93 7.69 1.87
N LEU A 247 4.73 6.76 2.42
CA LEU A 247 5.61 7.03 3.55
C LEU A 247 6.73 8.03 3.20
N GLY A 248 7.26 8.01 1.98
CA GLY A 248 8.31 8.94 1.56
C GLY A 248 7.87 10.40 1.51
N TYR A 249 6.56 10.64 1.39
CA TYR A 249 5.98 11.99 1.42
C TYR A 249 5.38 12.34 2.79
N ALA A 250 5.18 11.37 3.69
CA ALA A 250 4.55 11.60 4.99
C ALA A 250 5.26 12.62 5.90
N THR A 251 6.55 12.92 5.63
CA THR A 251 7.33 13.93 6.36
C THR A 251 7.38 15.30 5.69
N ASP A 252 6.82 15.46 4.48
CA ASP A 252 6.75 16.74 3.78
C ASP A 252 5.53 17.55 4.27
N GLU A 253 5.76 18.79 4.71
CA GLU A 253 4.71 19.70 5.19
C GLU A 253 3.59 19.91 4.17
N LYS A 254 3.88 19.87 2.86
CA LYS A 254 2.86 20.05 1.81
C LYS A 254 1.91 18.85 1.67
N THR A 255 2.34 17.68 2.12
CA THR A 255 1.58 16.42 2.02
C THR A 255 1.25 15.84 3.40
N LYS A 256 1.31 16.70 4.42
CA LYS A 256 0.99 16.35 5.81
C LYS A 256 -0.43 15.82 5.94
N GLY A 257 -0.54 14.54 6.30
CA GLY A 257 -1.83 13.84 6.40
C GLY A 257 -2.06 12.81 5.29
N VAL A 258 -1.16 12.69 4.31
CA VAL A 258 -1.19 11.63 3.29
C VAL A 258 -1.12 10.23 3.90
N LEU A 259 -0.53 10.10 5.08
CA LEU A 259 -0.45 8.87 5.88
C LEU A 259 -1.10 9.10 7.24
N ALA A 260 -2.10 8.31 7.58
CA ALA A 260 -2.66 8.33 8.93
C ALA A 260 -1.68 7.68 9.93
N PRO A 261 -1.40 8.33 11.09
CA PRO A 261 -0.60 7.72 12.14
C PRO A 261 -1.37 6.55 12.79
N SER A 262 -0.66 5.71 13.55
CA SER A 262 -1.31 4.68 14.37
C SER A 262 -2.19 5.29 15.47
N ARG A 263 -3.07 4.49 16.10
CA ARG A 263 -3.70 4.90 17.37
C ARG A 263 -2.71 5.01 18.54
N TYR A 264 -1.54 4.42 18.36
CA TYR A 264 -0.47 4.42 19.34
C TYR A 264 0.60 5.47 19.02
N GLN A 265 1.32 5.92 20.04
CA GLN A 265 2.44 6.85 19.92
C GLN A 265 3.57 6.40 20.86
N ALA A 266 4.81 6.70 20.47
CA ALA A 266 5.95 6.40 21.32
C ALA A 266 5.88 7.21 22.63
N HIS A 267 6.34 6.59 23.71
CA HIS A 267 6.49 7.18 25.03
C HIS A 267 7.86 6.82 25.58
N LEU A 268 8.60 7.82 26.03
CA LEU A 268 9.96 7.68 26.57
C LEU A 268 9.94 7.80 28.09
N ASP A 269 10.31 6.73 28.77
CA ASP A 269 10.72 6.73 30.17
C ASP A 269 12.18 7.19 30.26
N ARG A 270 12.39 8.40 30.79
CA ARG A 270 13.71 9.00 30.93
C ARG A 270 14.55 8.32 32.01
N GLU A 271 13.95 7.70 33.02
CA GLU A 271 14.69 7.08 34.13
C GLU A 271 15.37 5.78 33.69
N SER A 272 14.72 5.02 32.79
CA SER A 272 15.25 3.77 32.24
C SER A 272 16.12 3.97 30.99
N CYS A 273 16.24 5.21 30.50
CA CYS A 273 16.95 5.53 29.26
C CYS A 273 18.46 5.65 29.51
N THR A 274 19.25 4.96 28.67
CA THR A 274 20.73 5.05 28.69
C THR A 274 21.28 5.88 27.54
N SER A 275 20.42 6.58 26.80
CA SER A 275 20.78 7.47 25.69
C SER A 275 21.69 6.84 24.62
N CYS A 276 21.49 5.55 24.33
CA CYS A 276 22.32 4.78 23.40
C CYS A 276 22.14 5.12 21.90
N GLY A 277 21.18 5.99 21.54
CA GLY A 277 20.97 6.45 20.15
C GLY A 277 20.22 5.50 19.21
N LEU A 278 20.08 4.20 19.52
CA LEU A 278 19.47 3.22 18.60
C LEU A 278 18.04 3.58 18.13
N CYS A 279 17.26 4.25 18.98
CA CYS A 279 15.90 4.68 18.67
C CYS A 279 15.84 5.88 17.70
N GLU A 280 16.87 6.72 17.69
CA GLU A 280 17.05 7.80 16.71
C GLU A 280 17.43 7.21 15.35
N ASP A 281 18.43 6.33 15.31
CA ASP A 281 18.95 5.72 14.08
C ASP A 281 17.87 5.00 13.26
N ILE A 282 16.93 4.32 13.93
CA ILE A 282 15.86 3.57 13.26
C ILE A 282 14.61 4.42 12.96
N CYS A 283 14.53 5.66 13.41
CA CYS A 283 13.30 6.45 13.31
C CYS A 283 13.07 6.95 11.86
N PRO A 284 12.06 6.44 11.13
CA PRO A 284 11.88 6.79 9.71
C PRO A 284 11.45 8.25 9.49
N VAL A 285 10.93 8.89 10.54
CA VAL A 285 10.37 10.25 10.51
C VAL A 285 11.16 11.22 11.40
N ASN A 286 12.35 10.80 11.85
CA ASN A 286 13.25 11.56 12.70
C ASN A 286 12.59 12.11 13.98
N ALA A 287 11.52 11.48 14.48
CA ALA A 287 10.77 11.95 15.64
C ALA A 287 11.55 11.83 16.95
N VAL A 288 12.61 11.02 16.99
CA VAL A 288 13.53 10.88 18.12
C VAL A 288 14.84 11.57 17.76
N SER A 289 15.45 12.30 18.70
CA SER A 289 16.80 12.82 18.55
C SER A 289 17.57 12.80 19.86
N THR A 290 18.86 12.49 19.79
CA THR A 290 19.80 12.45 20.93
C THR A 290 20.68 13.69 20.91
N GLY A 291 20.53 14.55 21.91
CA GLY A 291 21.27 15.79 22.06
C GLY A 291 22.54 15.66 22.91
N PRO A 292 23.31 16.75 23.05
CA PRO A 292 24.46 16.83 23.93
C PRO A 292 24.09 16.51 25.38
N GLY A 293 24.93 15.74 26.09
CA GLY A 293 24.71 15.39 27.49
C GLY A 293 23.63 14.34 27.71
N ASP A 294 23.49 13.39 26.78
CA ASP A 294 22.58 12.25 26.88
C ASP A 294 21.08 12.64 26.91
N ASP A 295 20.71 13.83 26.40
CA ASP A 295 19.31 14.25 26.34
C ASP A 295 18.58 13.66 25.12
N VAL A 296 17.76 12.64 25.36
CA VAL A 296 16.88 12.08 24.33
C VAL A 296 15.57 12.86 24.29
N SER A 297 15.22 13.37 23.12
CA SER A 297 13.95 14.09 22.89
C SER A 297 13.05 13.33 21.91
N LEU A 298 11.74 13.38 22.16
CA LEU A 298 10.71 12.76 21.32
C LEU A 298 9.71 13.83 20.87
N ARG A 299 9.72 14.14 19.57
CA ARG A 299 8.75 15.01 18.90
C ARG A 299 7.47 14.23 18.60
N THR A 300 6.56 14.23 19.58
CA THR A 300 5.31 13.47 19.53
C THR A 300 4.46 13.80 18.29
N GLU A 301 4.46 15.05 17.84
CA GLU A 301 3.77 15.55 16.66
C GLU A 301 4.28 14.97 15.34
N ALA A 302 5.55 14.54 15.29
CA ALA A 302 6.13 13.85 14.14
C ALA A 302 6.01 12.33 14.24
N CYS A 303 5.68 11.78 15.42
CA CYS A 303 5.60 10.34 15.64
C CYS A 303 4.39 9.73 14.93
N ILE A 304 4.67 8.79 14.01
CA ILE A 304 3.64 8.05 13.27
C ILE A 304 3.16 6.75 13.98
N GLY A 305 3.76 6.41 15.13
CA GLY A 305 3.35 5.25 15.93
C GLY A 305 3.72 3.88 15.36
N CYS A 306 4.85 3.77 14.63
CA CYS A 306 5.29 2.52 13.99
C CYS A 306 5.95 1.51 14.95
N GLY A 307 6.44 1.95 16.12
CA GLY A 307 7.02 1.08 17.14
C GLY A 307 8.45 0.59 16.86
N LEU A 308 9.09 1.01 15.76
CA LEU A 308 10.47 0.60 15.43
C LEU A 308 11.45 0.95 16.56
N CYS A 309 11.35 2.16 17.12
CA CYS A 309 12.18 2.60 18.23
C CYS A 309 12.03 1.72 19.50
N ALA A 310 10.80 1.33 19.83
CA ALA A 310 10.52 0.44 20.96
C ALA A 310 11.15 -0.94 20.74
N SER A 311 11.11 -1.43 19.51
CA SER A 311 11.60 -2.75 19.15
C SER A 311 13.13 -2.91 19.15
N VAL A 312 13.88 -1.80 19.23
CA VAL A 312 15.36 -1.80 19.32
C VAL A 312 15.88 -1.30 20.66
N CYS A 313 15.00 -0.87 21.57
CA CYS A 313 15.40 -0.32 22.85
C CYS A 313 15.79 -1.44 23.83
N PRO A 314 17.07 -1.56 24.22
CA PRO A 314 17.54 -2.69 25.04
C PRO A 314 17.02 -2.63 26.48
N THR A 315 16.68 -1.45 26.97
CA THR A 315 16.17 -1.25 28.34
C THR A 315 14.64 -1.19 28.42
N GLY A 316 13.95 -1.19 27.27
CA GLY A 316 12.50 -0.97 27.24
C GLY A 316 12.08 0.46 27.60
N ALA A 317 13.02 1.42 27.64
CA ALA A 317 12.74 2.82 27.97
C ALA A 317 11.79 3.52 26.99
N ILE A 318 11.64 3.01 25.76
CA ILE A 318 10.65 3.53 24.82
C ILE A 318 9.62 2.46 24.48
N THR A 319 8.34 2.79 24.65
CA THR A 319 7.20 1.90 24.41
C THR A 319 6.14 2.62 23.58
N LEU A 320 5.15 1.89 23.07
CA LEU A 320 3.96 2.50 22.47
C LEU A 320 2.81 2.57 23.48
N ILE A 321 2.22 3.76 23.62
CA ILE A 321 1.00 4.00 24.40
C ILE A 321 -0.15 4.38 23.47
N GLU A 322 -1.36 3.96 23.82
CA GLU A 322 -2.57 4.33 23.11
C GLU A 322 -2.92 5.80 23.42
N ILE A 323 -3.03 6.64 22.39
CA ILE A 323 -3.36 8.08 22.54
C ILE A 323 -4.58 8.50 21.73
N ARG A 324 -5.12 7.62 20.89
CA ARG A 324 -6.28 7.88 20.04
C ARG A 324 -7.33 6.80 20.23
N PRO A 325 -8.62 7.16 20.27
CA PRO A 325 -9.72 6.21 20.49
C PRO A 325 -9.96 5.35 19.24
N ALA A 326 -10.74 4.27 19.36
CA ALA A 326 -10.98 3.31 18.27
C ALA A 326 -11.61 3.95 17.02
N GLU A 327 -12.46 4.95 17.23
CA GLU A 327 -13.15 5.72 16.20
C GLU A 327 -12.20 6.59 15.36
N PHE A 328 -10.92 6.68 15.74
CA PHE A 328 -9.89 7.32 14.92
C PHE A 328 -9.69 6.61 13.57
N ILE A 329 -9.93 5.30 13.53
CA ILE A 329 -9.85 4.52 12.29
C ILE A 329 -11.22 4.58 11.61
N PRO A 330 -11.32 5.02 10.35
CA PRO A 330 -12.58 5.06 9.61
C PRO A 330 -13.23 3.67 9.49
N ALA A 331 -14.56 3.63 9.43
CA ALA A 331 -15.32 2.42 9.16
C ALA A 331 -14.91 1.78 7.82
#